data_AF-A0A938QSS8-F1
#
_entry.id   AF-A0A938QSS8-F1
#
_cell.length_a   1.000
_cell.length_b   1.000
_cell.length_c   1.000
_cell.angle_alpha   90.00
_cell.angle_beta   90.00
_cell.angle_gamma   90.00
#
_symmetry.space_group_name_H-M   'P 1'
#
loop_
_entity.id
_entity.type
_entity.pdbx_description
1 polymer ?
#
loop_
_entity_poly.entity_id
_entity_poly.type
_entity_poly.pdbx_seq_one_letter_code
_entity_poly.pdbx_strand_id
1 'polypeptide(L)' 'MSIDQLWKVSDVATFLRVSRSTVYAKVAAGLIPHRRVVGQLRFVPDEIRSLVVRGA' A
#
# COMPACT_ATOMS: atom_id res chain seq x y z
N MET A 1 -18.73 0.66 -9.09
CA MET A 1 -17.27 0.72 -8.86
C MET A 1 -17.07 1.27 -7.46
N SER A 2 -17.13 0.39 -6.45
CA SER A 2 -17.28 0.79 -5.05
C SER A 2 -15.96 1.32 -4.47
N ILE A 3 -16.04 2.44 -3.76
CA ILE A 3 -14.92 3.21 -3.19
C ILE A 3 -14.39 2.55 -1.89
N ASP A 4 -14.88 1.34 -1.57
CA ASP A 4 -15.03 0.88 -0.19
C ASP A 4 -13.83 0.13 0.44
N GLN A 5 -12.72 -0.07 -0.26
CA GLN A 5 -11.57 -0.76 0.34
C GLN A 5 -10.23 -0.15 -0.03
N LEU A 6 -10.04 1.12 0.33
CA LEU A 6 -8.68 1.63 0.49
C LEU A 6 -8.01 0.91 1.67
N TRP A 7 -6.94 0.17 1.38
CA TRP A 7 -6.13 -0.49 2.38
C TRP A 7 -5.42 0.51 3.29
N LYS A 8 -5.26 0.12 4.55
CA LYS A 8 -4.38 0.78 5.52
C LYS A 8 -2.98 0.16 5.43
N VAL A 9 -2.04 0.77 6.14
CA VAL A 9 -0.65 0.27 6.25
C VAL A 9 -0.60 -1.19 6.72
N SER A 10 -1.48 -1.58 7.64
CA SER A 10 -1.60 -2.95 8.15
C SER A 10 -1.98 -3.95 7.06
N ASP A 11 -2.93 -3.60 6.19
CA ASP A 11 -3.41 -4.49 5.13
C ASP A 11 -2.31 -4.72 4.09
N VAL A 12 -1.59 -3.64 3.72
CA VAL A 12 -0.41 -3.73 2.85
C VAL A 12 0.70 -4.56 3.48
N ALA A 13 0.96 -4.38 4.77
CA ALA A 13 1.98 -5.14 5.49
C ALA A 13 1.68 -6.64 5.47
N THR A 14 0.42 -7.01 5.73
CA THR A 14 -0.05 -8.40 5.64
C THR A 14 0.06 -8.94 4.21
N PHE A 15 -0.38 -8.18 3.21
CA PHE A 15 -0.34 -8.60 1.81
C PHE A 15 1.09 -8.83 1.31
N LEU A 16 2.00 -7.90 1.60
CA LEU A 16 3.40 -7.98 1.20
C LEU A 16 4.23 -8.89 2.13
N ARG A 17 3.65 -9.41 3.21
CA ARG A 17 4.33 -10.19 4.27
C ARG A 17 5.55 -9.48 4.86
N VAL A 18 5.42 -8.18 5.11
CA VAL A 18 6.49 -7.34 5.69
C VAL A 18 6.00 -6.62 6.94
N SER A 19 6.92 -6.02 7.69
CA SER A 19 6.56 -5.19 8.84
C SER A 19 5.91 -3.86 8.42
N ARG A 20 5.10 -3.26 9.31
CA ARG A 20 4.54 -1.89 9.10
C ARG A 20 5.64 -0.85 8.86
N SER A 21 6.77 -0.96 9.55
CA SER A 21 7.93 -0.07 9.37
C SER A 21 8.53 -0.21 7.98
N THR A 22 8.58 -1.42 7.42
CA THR A 22 8.99 -1.67 6.03
C THR A 22 8.02 -1.03 5.04
N VAL A 23 6.71 -1.05 5.32
CA VAL A 23 5.71 -0.35 4.49
C VAL A 23 5.96 1.16 4.52
N TYR A 24 6.17 1.75 5.70
CA TYR A 24 6.51 3.18 5.82
C TYR A 24 7.81 3.53 5.08
N ALA A 25 8.84 2.70 5.18
CA ALA A 25 10.09 2.89 4.45
C ALA A 25 9.89 2.83 2.93
N LYS A 26 9.09 1.88 2.43
CA LYS A 26 8.73 1.79 1.00
C LYS A 26 7.91 2.99 0.52
N VAL A 27 7.01 3.52 1.35
CA VAL A 27 6.28 4.77 1.07
C VAL A 27 7.24 5.95 0.99
N ALA A 28 8.13 6.10 1.97
CA ALA A 28 9.11 7.19 2.00
C ALA A 28 10.08 7.13 0.82
N ALA A 29 10.45 5.92 0.38
CA ALA A 29 11.27 5.68 -0.80
C ALA A 29 10.50 5.79 -2.14
N GLY A 30 9.19 6.06 -2.12
CA GLY A 30 8.37 6.16 -3.33
C GLY A 30 8.16 4.83 -4.08
N LEU A 31 8.44 3.69 -3.43
CA LEU A 31 8.39 2.36 -4.05
C LEU A 31 6.97 1.78 -4.13
N ILE A 32 6.03 2.32 -3.36
CA ILE A 32 4.63 1.92 -3.40
C ILE A 32 3.69 3.14 -3.54
N PRO A 33 2.67 3.08 -4.41
CA PRO A 33 1.71 4.13 -4.60
C PRO A 33 0.84 4.23 -3.35
N HIS A 34 0.64 5.46 -2.89
CA HIS A 34 -0.16 5.75 -1.72
C HIS A 34 -0.94 7.04 -1.94
N ARG A 35 -2.04 7.16 -1.23
CA ARG A 35 -2.88 8.36 -1.18
C ARG A 35 -2.95 8.83 0.26
N ARG A 36 -2.87 10.14 0.45
CA ARG A 36 -3.13 10.75 1.76
C ARG A 36 -4.58 11.19 1.79
N VAL A 37 -5.37 10.57 2.66
CA VAL A 37 -6.77 10.91 2.90
C VAL A 37 -6.91 11.31 4.35
N VAL A 38 -7.22 12.58 4.62
CA VAL A 38 -7.38 13.13 5.98
C VAL A 38 -6.17 12.80 6.88
N GLY A 39 -4.95 12.99 6.37
CA GLY A 39 -3.71 12.74 7.11
C GLY A 39 -3.33 11.27 7.30
N GLN A 40 -4.10 10.32 6.77
CA GLN A 40 -3.79 8.89 6.85
C GLN A 40 -3.32 8.33 5.50
N LEU A 41 -2.36 7.41 5.55
CA LEU A 41 -1.95 6.63 4.38
C LEU A 41 -3.07 5.65 4.01
N ARG A 42 -3.41 5.68 2.73
CA ARG A 42 -4.38 4.81 2.09
C ARG A 42 -3.80 4.25 0.81
N PHE A 43 -4.12 3.00 0.53
CA PHE A 43 -3.56 2.28 -0.60
C PHE A 43 -4.68 1.67 -1.43
N VAL A 44 -4.57 1.75 -2.75
CA VAL A 44 -5.50 1.06 -3.63
C VAL A 44 -5.01 -0.38 -3.79
N PRO A 45 -5.84 -1.39 -3.44
CA PRO A 45 -5.42 -2.78 -3.53
C PRO A 45 -4.92 -3.18 -4.92
N ASP A 46 -5.59 -2.73 -5.99
CA ASP A 46 -5.19 -3.05 -7.37
C ASP A 46 -3.83 -2.45 -7.77
N GLU A 47 -3.52 -1.24 -7.31
CA GLU A 47 -2.22 -0.63 -7.56
C GLU A 47 -1.09 -1.39 -6.84
N ILE A 48 -1.35 -1.83 -5.60
CA ILE A 48 -0.39 -2.62 -4.81
C ILE A 48 -0.21 -4.01 -5.42
N ARG A 49 -1.29 -4.66 -5.87
CA ARG A 49 -1.23 -5.96 -6.57
C ARG A 49 -0.43 -5.87 -7.86
N SER A 50 -0.64 -4.82 -8.67
CA SER A 50 0.08 -4.60 -9.93
C SER A 50 1.59 -4.47 -9.74
N LEU A 51 2.03 -3.88 -8.63
CA LEU A 51 3.44 -3.78 -8.26
C LEU A 51 4.11 -5.14 -8.00
N VAL A 52 3.42 -6.05 -7.32
CA VAL A 52 3.95 -7.39 -7.05
C VAL A 52 4.09 -8.19 -8.34
N VAL A 53 3.14 -8.06 -9.27
CA VAL A 53 3.17 -8.75 -10.57
C VAL A 53 4.36 -8.27 -11.44
N ARG A 54 4.76 -7.00 -11.33
CA ARG A 54 5.88 -6.43 -12.08
C ARG A 54 7.26 -6.68 -11.46
N GLY A 55 7.31 -7.22 -10.24
CA GLY A 55 8.53 -7.41 -9.46
C GLY A 55 9.10 -8.83 -9.46
N ALA A 56 8.74 -9.66 -10.45
CA ALA A 56 9.30 -11.00 -10.66
C ALA A 56 10.24 -11.02 -11.87
#